data_AF-A0A7S4QCQ2-F1
#
_entry.id   AF-A0A7S4QCQ2-F1
#
_cell.length_a   1.000
_cell.length_b   1.000
_cell.length_c   1.000
_cell.angle_alpha   90.00
_cell.angle_beta   90.00
_cell.angle_gamma   90.00
#
_symmetry.space_group_name_H-M   'P 1'
#
loop_
_entity.id
_entity.type
_entity.pdbx_description
1 polymer ?
#
loop_
_entity_poly.entity_id
_entity_poly.type
_entity_poly.pdbx_seq_one_letter_code
_entity_poly.pdbx_strand_id
1 'polypeptide(L)'
;LEARGCKQPPPIPRLPYYTPRFSLMSCIGEAASGVAGLAANVVTTGYGNYDAGGLISGLYFGVRSNTVGQGYERLYRAIDYKIQRQQLHREDLRDLIDLTTNRTSMYILIGTLLLTVVMSWYTDSNLLDKNLFYTQSWFIDLFIITNFSALGYLVLTIWLSVYAALAARSIGTRL
;
A
#
# COMPACT_ATOMS: atom_id res chain seq x y z
N LEU A 1 28.72 -24.97 -12.41
CA LEU A 1 28.22 -24.48 -13.71
C LEU A 1 27.20 -23.39 -13.40
N GLU A 2 27.66 -22.25 -12.88
CA GLU A 2 28.16 -21.11 -13.66
C GLU A 2 27.02 -20.22 -14.15
N ALA A 3 26.61 -19.29 -13.29
CA ALA A 3 25.87 -18.09 -13.67
C ALA A 3 26.70 -16.89 -13.22
N ARG A 4 27.77 -16.62 -13.97
CA ARG A 4 28.55 -15.39 -13.85
C ARG A 4 27.74 -14.23 -14.41
N GLY A 5 27.35 -13.32 -13.51
CA GLY A 5 27.45 -11.87 -13.71
C GLY A 5 26.78 -11.26 -14.93
N CYS A 6 25.49 -10.97 -14.83
CA CYS A 6 24.94 -9.81 -15.52
C CYS A 6 25.44 -8.55 -14.81
N LYS A 7 26.44 -7.89 -15.39
CA LYS A 7 26.82 -6.51 -15.05
C LYS A 7 25.56 -5.64 -15.18
N GLN A 8 25.07 -5.15 -14.06
CA GLN A 8 24.00 -4.15 -14.04
C GLN A 8 24.53 -2.87 -14.71
N PRO A 9 23.81 -2.30 -15.68
CA PRO A 9 24.19 -1.03 -16.27
C PRO A 9 24.18 0.08 -15.20
N PRO A 10 25.04 1.11 -15.34
CA PRO A 10 25.02 2.25 -14.42
C PRO A 10 23.64 2.92 -14.48
N PRO A 11 23.05 3.26 -13.32
CA PRO A 11 21.72 3.86 -13.27
C PRO A 11 21.72 5.21 -13.99
N ILE A 12 20.78 5.33 -14.92
CA ILE A 12 20.52 6.51 -15.73
C ILE A 12 20.17 7.69 -14.79
N PRO A 13 20.77 8.89 -14.96
CA PRO A 13 20.32 10.08 -14.26
C PRO A 13 18.88 10.40 -14.70
N ARG A 14 17.93 10.23 -13.78
CA ARG A 14 16.52 10.58 -14.03
C ARG A 14 16.43 12.08 -14.25
N LEU A 15 16.01 12.44 -15.46
CA LEU A 15 15.62 13.78 -15.84
C LEU A 15 14.58 14.37 -14.87
N PRO A 16 14.56 15.70 -14.73
CA PRO A 16 13.58 16.37 -13.92
C PRO A 16 12.19 16.39 -14.61
N TYR A 17 11.18 16.26 -13.75
CA TYR A 17 9.74 16.54 -13.93
C TYR A 17 8.85 15.47 -14.57
N TYR A 18 8.13 14.76 -13.69
CA TYR A 18 6.70 14.54 -13.90
C TYR A 18 5.96 14.97 -12.62
N THR A 19 5.36 16.16 -12.66
CA THR A 19 4.35 16.60 -11.71
C THR A 19 3.05 15.81 -11.94
N PRO A 20 2.32 15.47 -10.88
CA PRO A 20 1.07 16.20 -10.72
C PRO A 20 1.11 17.08 -9.47
N ARG A 21 0.74 18.35 -9.69
CA ARG A 21 0.30 19.28 -8.65
C ARG A 21 -0.89 18.65 -7.92
N PHE A 22 -0.76 18.42 -6.62
CA PHE A 22 -1.83 18.76 -5.69
C PHE A 22 -1.23 19.65 -4.60
N SER A 23 -1.37 20.93 -4.85
CA SER A 23 -1.17 22.00 -3.88
C SER A 23 -2.30 21.92 -2.87
N LEU A 24 -1.97 21.76 -1.59
CA LEU A 24 -2.51 22.59 -0.52
C LEU A 24 -1.67 22.38 0.74
N MET A 25 -0.94 23.46 1.08
CA MET A 25 -1.02 24.07 2.42
C MET A 25 -0.38 23.32 3.59
N SER A 26 0.88 23.67 3.88
CA SER A 26 1.23 24.29 5.16
C SER A 26 2.65 24.90 5.08
N CYS A 27 2.70 26.20 4.81
CA CYS A 27 3.77 27.05 5.34
C CYS A 27 3.46 27.27 6.82
N ILE A 28 4.40 27.02 7.73
CA ILE A 28 4.61 27.72 9.02
C ILE A 28 5.96 27.23 9.58
N GLY A 29 6.86 28.19 9.85
CA GLY A 29 8.03 28.09 10.76
C GLY A 29 9.18 27.19 10.27
N GLU A 30 10.46 27.55 10.32
CA GLU A 30 11.16 28.54 11.13
C GLU A 30 12.37 29.07 10.34
N ALA A 31 12.53 30.39 10.41
CA ALA A 31 13.81 31.04 10.28
C ALA A 31 14.53 30.99 11.63
N ALA A 32 15.86 31.11 11.58
CA ALA A 32 16.79 31.47 12.66
C ALA A 32 17.47 30.32 13.45
N SER A 33 18.72 30.06 13.07
CA SER A 33 19.93 29.93 13.93
C SER A 33 20.98 29.12 13.13
N GLY A 34 22.27 29.45 13.06
CA GLY A 34 23.03 30.55 13.59
C GLY A 34 24.33 30.63 12.78
N VAL A 35 24.74 31.86 12.51
CA VAL A 35 26.07 32.21 12.03
C VAL A 35 26.98 32.26 13.25
N ALA A 36 27.77 31.22 13.50
CA ALA A 36 28.85 31.26 14.48
C ALA A 36 29.78 30.06 14.29
N GLY A 37 30.97 30.30 13.72
CA GLY A 37 31.98 29.26 13.56
C GLY A 37 33.16 29.69 12.70
N LEU A 38 33.60 30.94 12.82
CA LEU A 38 34.83 31.44 12.21
C LEU A 38 35.67 32.05 13.32
N ALA A 39 36.44 31.21 14.01
CA ALA A 39 37.54 31.66 14.84
C ALA A 39 38.52 30.51 15.12
N ALA A 40 39.80 30.81 14.88
CA ALA A 40 40.97 30.26 15.54
C ALA A 40 41.39 28.82 15.19
N ASN A 41 42.16 28.70 14.11
CA ASN A 41 43.44 27.95 14.15
C ASN A 41 44.38 28.47 13.06
N VAL A 42 44.81 29.73 13.20
CA VAL A 42 46.07 30.19 12.62
C VAL A 42 47.11 30.06 13.73
N VAL A 43 47.65 28.84 13.87
CA VAL A 43 48.85 28.59 14.66
C VAL A 43 50.04 28.92 13.78
N THR A 44 50.64 30.08 14.06
CA THR A 44 51.99 30.43 13.65
C THR A 44 52.99 29.61 14.46
N THR A 45 53.60 28.59 13.85
CA THR A 45 54.96 28.14 14.16
C THR A 45 55.44 27.17 13.08
N GLY A 46 56.51 27.52 12.39
CA GLY A 46 57.26 26.59 11.55
C GLY A 46 57.79 27.21 10.26
N TYR A 47 59.05 27.64 10.30
CA TYR A 47 59.85 27.91 9.10
C TYR A 47 59.80 26.71 8.17
N GLY A 48 59.05 26.82 7.09
CA GLY A 48 59.00 25.85 6.02
C GLY A 48 58.42 26.56 4.81
N ASN A 49 59.20 26.56 3.73
CA ASN A 49 58.89 27.17 2.45
C ASN A 49 57.77 26.37 1.76
N TYR A 50 56.58 26.36 2.35
CA TYR A 50 55.37 25.82 1.76
C TYR A 50 54.71 26.97 1.03
N ASP A 51 54.69 26.85 -0.29
CA ASP A 51 53.90 27.65 -1.21
C ASP A 51 52.48 27.89 -0.64
N ALA A 52 52.32 29.03 0.04
CA ALA A 52 51.06 29.44 0.66
C ALA A 52 49.99 29.72 -0.41
N GLY A 53 50.40 29.94 -1.67
CA GLY A 53 49.49 30.04 -2.82
C GLY A 53 48.82 28.71 -3.15
N GLY A 54 49.55 27.60 -3.05
CA GLY A 54 49.04 26.25 -3.33
C GLY A 54 48.05 25.72 -2.28
N LEU A 55 48.29 25.98 -0.99
CA LEU A 55 47.40 25.54 0.11
C LEU A 55 46.09 26.34 0.16
N ILE A 56 46.14 27.65 -0.11
CA ILE A 56 44.93 28.48 -0.18
C ILE A 56 44.13 28.12 -1.44
N SER A 57 44.79 27.92 -2.58
CA SER A 57 44.12 27.52 -3.83
C SER A 57 43.52 26.10 -3.74
N GLY A 58 44.18 25.17 -3.03
CA GLY A 58 43.68 23.82 -2.76
C GLY A 58 42.47 23.77 -1.82
N LEU A 59 42.40 24.67 -0.83
CA LEU A 59 41.24 24.77 0.08
C LEU A 59 39.99 25.31 -0.64
N TYR A 60 40.14 26.28 -1.55
CA TYR A 60 39.00 26.80 -2.32
C TYR A 60 38.45 25.78 -3.34
N PHE A 61 39.30 24.96 -3.94
CA PHE A 61 38.87 23.87 -4.84
C PHE A 61 38.29 22.67 -4.08
N GLY A 62 38.89 22.28 -2.95
CA GLY A 62 38.41 21.18 -2.11
C GLY A 62 37.05 21.45 -1.45
N VAL A 63 36.79 22.69 -1.00
CA VAL A 63 35.50 23.08 -0.42
C VAL A 63 34.38 23.04 -1.46
N ARG A 64 34.63 23.50 -2.69
CA ARG A 64 33.65 23.41 -3.79
C ARG A 64 33.38 21.98 -4.23
N SER A 65 34.43 21.15 -4.33
CA SER A 65 34.29 19.72 -4.65
C SER A 65 33.44 18.98 -3.62
N ASN A 66 33.66 19.25 -2.32
CA ASN A 66 32.89 18.66 -1.24
C ASN A 66 31.42 19.13 -1.22
N THR A 67 31.14 20.40 -1.54
CA THR A 67 29.75 20.90 -1.61
C THR A 67 28.95 20.27 -2.75
N VAL A 68 29.58 19.99 -3.89
CA VAL A 68 28.93 19.35 -5.03
C VAL A 68 28.62 17.87 -4.73
N GLY A 69 29.56 17.15 -4.11
CA GLY A 69 29.35 15.75 -3.68
C GLY A 69 28.19 15.58 -2.68
N GLN A 70 28.10 16.47 -1.69
CA GLN A 70 27.02 16.44 -0.69
C GLN A 70 25.62 16.70 -1.29
N GLY A 71 25.53 17.51 -2.35
CA GLY A 71 24.27 17.77 -3.04
C GLY A 71 23.71 16.52 -3.73
N TYR A 72 24.57 15.77 -4.43
CA TYR A 72 24.18 14.50 -5.05
C TYR A 72 23.78 13.47 -4.01
N GLU A 73 24.52 13.35 -2.91
CA GLU A 73 24.20 12.41 -1.85
C GLU A 73 22.83 12.69 -1.22
N ARG A 74 22.49 13.97 -0.98
CA ARG A 74 21.15 14.36 -0.52
C ARG A 74 20.06 14.01 -1.54
N LEU A 75 20.31 14.22 -2.83
CA LEU A 75 19.36 13.87 -3.90
C LEU A 75 19.14 12.37 -4.00
N TYR A 76 20.20 11.56 -3.95
CA TYR A 76 20.08 10.09 -3.96
C TYR A 76 19.29 9.59 -2.76
N ARG A 77 19.61 10.06 -1.54
CA ARG A 77 18.86 9.71 -0.33
C ARG A 77 17.38 10.10 -0.43
N ALA A 78 17.07 11.27 -1.02
CA ALA A 78 15.68 11.69 -1.21
C ALA A 78 14.91 10.82 -2.21
N ILE A 79 15.57 10.32 -3.26
CA ILE A 79 14.99 9.39 -4.22
C ILE A 79 14.77 8.02 -3.56
N ASP A 80 15.76 7.52 -2.82
CA ASP A 80 15.68 6.23 -2.12
C ASP A 80 14.54 6.24 -1.09
N TYR A 81 14.37 7.33 -0.35
CA TYR A 81 13.24 7.48 0.57
C TYR A 81 11.88 7.40 -0.13
N LYS A 82 11.75 7.99 -1.34
CA LYS A 82 10.51 7.93 -2.12
C LYS A 82 10.23 6.51 -2.62
N ILE A 83 11.28 5.78 -3.02
CA ILE A 83 11.16 4.38 -3.46
C ILE A 83 10.75 3.49 -2.30
N GLN A 84 11.44 3.59 -1.15
CA GLN A 84 11.10 2.82 0.05
C GLN A 84 9.67 3.09 0.52
N ARG A 85 9.22 4.35 0.48
CA ARG A 85 7.84 4.70 0.82
C ARG A 85 6.82 4.07 -0.13
N GLN A 86 7.12 4.01 -1.43
CA GLN A 86 6.25 3.35 -2.41
C GLN A 86 6.23 1.83 -2.24
N GLN A 87 7.36 1.21 -1.86
CA GLN A 87 7.41 -0.22 -1.55
C GLN A 87 6.56 -0.55 -0.33
N LEU A 88 6.75 0.18 0.78
CA LEU A 88 5.97 -0.01 2.00
C LEU A 88 4.47 0.14 1.75
N HIS A 89 4.07 1.13 0.94
CA HIS A 89 2.66 1.34 0.60
C HIS A 89 2.04 0.20 -0.21
N ARG A 90 2.82 -0.44 -1.10
CA ARG A 90 2.35 -1.61 -1.87
C ARG A 90 2.21 -2.85 -0.99
N GLU A 91 3.12 -3.02 -0.03
CA GLU A 91 3.06 -4.12 0.93
C GLU A 91 1.84 -4.00 1.84
N ASP A 92 1.56 -2.81 2.37
CA ASP A 92 0.39 -2.53 3.20
C ASP A 92 -0.93 -2.76 2.45
N LEU A 93 -1.03 -2.33 1.19
CA LEU A 93 -2.19 -2.63 0.34
C LEU A 93 -2.36 -4.14 0.12
N ARG A 94 -1.27 -4.89 -0.01
CA ARG A 94 -1.32 -6.34 -0.22
C ARG A 94 -1.83 -7.07 1.02
N ASP A 95 -1.39 -6.65 2.20
CA ASP A 95 -1.83 -7.21 3.48
C ASP A 95 -3.31 -6.89 3.75
N LEU A 96 -3.74 -5.64 3.48
CA LEU A 96 -5.13 -5.23 3.65
C LEU A 96 -6.09 -6.00 2.71
N ILE A 97 -5.65 -6.27 1.48
CA ILE A 97 -6.39 -7.13 0.55
C ILE A 97 -6.48 -8.56 1.11
N ASP A 98 -5.36 -9.15 1.53
CA ASP A 98 -5.31 -10.53 2.00
C ASP A 98 -6.24 -10.75 3.20
N LEU A 99 -6.18 -9.85 4.19
CA LEU A 99 -7.06 -9.82 5.35
C LEU A 99 -8.55 -9.78 4.95
N THR A 100 -8.88 -8.95 3.96
CA THR A 100 -10.26 -8.79 3.47
C THR A 100 -10.73 -10.04 2.73
N THR A 101 -9.91 -10.62 1.84
CA THR A 101 -10.26 -11.86 1.14
C THR A 101 -10.45 -13.03 2.10
N ASN A 102 -9.63 -13.11 3.15
CA ASN A 102 -9.77 -14.16 4.16
C ASN A 102 -11.12 -14.04 4.89
N ARG A 103 -11.47 -12.85 5.37
CA ARG A 103 -12.78 -12.60 6.02
C ARG A 103 -13.96 -12.84 5.07
N THR A 104 -13.83 -12.43 3.81
CA THR A 104 -14.89 -12.57 2.81
C THR A 104 -15.16 -14.03 2.44
N SER A 105 -14.12 -14.87 2.48
CA SER A 105 -14.26 -16.31 2.23
C SER A 105 -15.10 -17.00 3.31
N MET A 106 -15.01 -16.52 4.56
CA MET A 106 -15.82 -17.04 5.67
C MET A 106 -17.33 -16.77 5.49
N TYR A 107 -17.71 -15.60 4.96
CA TYR A 107 -19.12 -15.29 4.69
C TYR A 107 -19.70 -16.18 3.59
N ILE A 108 -18.92 -16.53 2.57
CA ILE A 108 -19.35 -17.46 1.53
C ILE A 108 -19.61 -18.84 2.12
N LEU A 109 -18.71 -19.33 2.98
CA LEU A 109 -18.85 -20.63 3.65
C LEU A 109 -20.11 -20.68 4.54
N ILE A 110 -20.30 -19.66 5.38
CA ILE A 110 -21.50 -19.57 6.24
C ILE A 110 -22.76 -19.47 5.38
N GLY A 111 -22.72 -18.69 4.29
CA GLY A 111 -23.83 -18.54 3.35
C GLY A 111 -24.22 -19.86 2.69
N THR A 112 -23.25 -20.67 2.23
CA THR A 112 -23.54 -21.97 1.61
C THR A 112 -24.07 -22.99 2.61
N LEU A 113 -23.54 -23.02 3.84
CA LEU A 113 -24.02 -23.91 4.91
C LEU A 113 -25.47 -23.61 5.28
N LEU A 114 -25.81 -22.32 5.51
CA LEU A 114 -27.19 -21.93 5.80
C LEU A 114 -28.12 -22.24 4.63
N LEU A 115 -27.68 -22.03 3.39
CA LEU A 115 -28.48 -22.32 2.21
C LEU A 115 -28.80 -23.81 2.09
N THR A 116 -27.85 -24.70 2.38
CA THR A 116 -28.09 -26.15 2.41
C THR A 116 -29.09 -26.53 3.50
N VAL A 117 -29.01 -25.93 4.70
CA VAL A 117 -29.95 -26.20 5.80
C VAL A 117 -31.36 -25.75 5.45
N VAL A 118 -31.53 -24.54 4.89
CA VAL A 118 -32.84 -24.03 4.46
C VAL A 118 -33.42 -24.91 3.35
N MET A 119 -32.59 -25.36 2.41
CA MET A 119 -33.05 -26.23 1.32
C MET A 119 -33.45 -27.62 1.82
N SER A 120 -32.68 -28.21 2.74
CA SER A 120 -33.01 -29.50 3.38
C SER A 120 -34.32 -29.41 4.17
N TRP A 121 -34.51 -28.31 4.92
CA TRP A 121 -35.76 -28.08 5.64
C TRP A 121 -36.94 -27.99 4.65
N TYR A 122 -36.77 -27.24 3.56
CA TYR A 122 -37.81 -27.11 2.55
C TYR A 122 -38.19 -28.47 1.94
N THR A 123 -37.23 -29.35 1.63
CA THR A 123 -37.49 -30.68 1.07
C THR A 123 -38.08 -31.68 2.06
N ASP A 124 -37.69 -31.61 3.33
CA ASP A 124 -38.17 -32.53 4.39
C ASP A 124 -39.54 -32.13 4.95
N SER A 125 -40.04 -30.96 4.57
CA SER A 125 -41.36 -30.49 4.98
C SER A 125 -42.44 -31.32 4.26
N ASN A 126 -42.90 -32.40 4.92
CA ASN A 126 -44.06 -33.21 4.50
C ASN A 126 -45.40 -32.43 4.60
N LEU A 127 -45.38 -31.11 4.46
CA LEU A 127 -46.57 -30.24 4.48
C LEU A 127 -47.45 -30.45 3.25
N LEU A 128 -46.93 -31.08 2.19
CA LEU A 128 -47.67 -31.48 1.00
C LEU A 128 -48.32 -32.86 1.10
N ASP A 129 -48.10 -33.59 2.20
CA ASP A 129 -48.71 -34.90 2.36
C ASP A 129 -50.23 -34.75 2.49
N LYS A 130 -50.95 -35.40 1.58
CA LYS A 130 -52.40 -35.25 1.35
C LYS A 130 -53.27 -35.45 2.59
N ASN A 131 -52.73 -36.01 3.67
CA ASN A 131 -53.46 -36.29 4.90
C ASN A 131 -53.64 -35.06 5.81
N LEU A 132 -52.96 -33.94 5.53
CA LEU A 132 -53.10 -32.66 6.24
C LEU A 132 -53.94 -31.63 5.47
N PHE A 133 -54.86 -32.08 4.59
CA PHE A 133 -55.74 -31.24 3.78
C PHE A 133 -56.68 -30.31 4.58
N TYR A 134 -56.75 -30.48 5.91
CA TYR A 134 -57.43 -29.54 6.82
C TYR A 134 -56.57 -28.34 7.25
N THR A 135 -55.28 -28.31 6.88
CA THR A 135 -54.42 -27.16 7.17
C THR A 135 -54.84 -26.00 6.30
N GLN A 136 -55.17 -24.88 6.94
CA GLN A 136 -55.77 -23.73 6.30
C GLN A 136 -54.82 -23.13 5.23
N SER A 137 -55.32 -22.94 4.01
CA SER A 137 -54.52 -22.59 2.81
C SER A 137 -53.61 -21.37 2.98
N TRP A 138 -54.03 -20.37 3.76
CA TRP A 138 -53.24 -19.16 4.01
C TRP A 138 -51.91 -19.42 4.73
N PHE A 139 -51.80 -20.52 5.48
CA PHE A 139 -50.57 -20.86 6.19
C PHE A 139 -49.48 -21.36 5.23
N ILE A 140 -49.87 -22.10 4.18
CA ILE A 140 -48.94 -22.61 3.16
C ILE A 140 -48.34 -21.44 2.37
N ASP A 141 -49.15 -20.45 2.01
CA ASP A 141 -48.69 -19.28 1.27
C ASP A 141 -47.67 -18.46 2.09
N LEU A 142 -47.93 -18.24 3.39
CA LEU A 142 -46.98 -17.59 4.29
C LEU A 142 -45.69 -18.39 4.45
N PHE A 143 -45.78 -19.72 4.52
CA PHE A 143 -44.61 -20.59 4.58
C PHE A 143 -43.75 -20.46 3.31
N ILE A 144 -44.35 -20.46 2.12
CA ILE A 144 -43.61 -20.32 0.86
C ILE A 144 -42.97 -18.92 0.75
N ILE A 145 -43.68 -17.85 1.10
CA ILE A 145 -43.16 -16.47 1.04
C ILE A 145 -41.98 -16.27 1.99
N THR A 146 -42.07 -16.81 3.21
CA THR A 146 -40.98 -16.69 4.20
C THR A 146 -39.74 -17.47 3.77
N ASN A 147 -39.89 -18.68 3.22
CA ASN A 147 -38.78 -19.44 2.67
C ASN A 147 -38.16 -18.77 1.44
N PHE A 148 -38.98 -18.23 0.52
CA PHE A 148 -38.49 -17.53 -0.66
C PHE A 148 -37.73 -16.25 -0.30
N SER A 149 -38.23 -15.47 0.67
CA SER A 149 -37.52 -14.28 1.14
C SER A 149 -36.20 -14.64 1.83
N ALA A 150 -36.17 -15.68 2.68
CA ALA A 150 -34.95 -16.18 3.31
C ALA A 150 -33.90 -16.62 2.27
N LEU A 151 -34.30 -17.38 1.25
CA LEU A 151 -33.42 -17.77 0.14
C LEU A 151 -32.90 -16.54 -0.62
N GLY A 152 -33.76 -15.57 -0.90
CA GLY A 152 -33.37 -14.31 -1.55
C GLY A 152 -32.31 -13.54 -0.77
N TYR A 153 -32.48 -13.40 0.54
CA TYR A 153 -31.51 -12.73 1.42
C TYR A 153 -30.16 -13.47 1.46
N LEU A 154 -30.17 -14.81 1.51
CA LEU A 154 -28.94 -15.61 1.49
C LEU A 154 -28.18 -15.47 0.16
N VAL A 155 -28.89 -15.52 -0.96
CA VAL A 155 -28.28 -15.35 -2.30
C VAL A 155 -27.68 -13.96 -2.46
N LEU A 156 -28.38 -12.90 -2.03
CA LEU A 156 -27.87 -11.53 -2.07
C LEU A 156 -26.61 -11.35 -1.21
N THR A 157 -26.56 -12.00 -0.05
CA THR A 157 -25.40 -11.96 0.84
C THR A 157 -24.17 -12.61 0.19
N ILE A 158 -24.35 -13.79 -0.41
CA ILE A 158 -23.28 -14.50 -1.14
C ILE A 158 -22.82 -13.66 -2.34
N TRP A 159 -23.77 -13.09 -3.09
CA TRP A 159 -23.48 -12.24 -4.25
C TRP A 159 -22.59 -11.05 -3.88
N LEU A 160 -22.98 -10.28 -2.85
CA LEU A 160 -22.21 -9.14 -2.37
C LEU A 160 -20.81 -9.55 -1.89
N SER A 161 -20.72 -10.69 -1.20
CA SER A 161 -19.44 -11.25 -0.73
C SER A 161 -18.50 -11.58 -1.91
N VAL A 162 -19.02 -12.22 -2.96
CA VAL A 162 -18.23 -12.53 -4.17
C VAL A 162 -17.78 -11.24 -4.88
N TYR A 163 -18.66 -10.25 -4.99
CA TYR A 163 -18.34 -8.97 -5.63
C TYR A 163 -17.22 -8.22 -4.90
N ALA A 164 -17.26 -8.22 -3.56
CA ALA A 164 -16.23 -7.61 -2.72
C ALA A 164 -14.86 -8.31 -2.91
N ALA A 165 -14.84 -9.64 -2.95
CA ALA A 165 -13.61 -10.40 -3.17
C ALA A 165 -13.00 -10.14 -4.56
N LEU A 166 -13.83 -10.02 -5.60
CA LEU A 166 -13.36 -9.75 -6.96
C LEU A 166 -12.80 -8.34 -7.10
N ALA A 167 -13.46 -7.35 -6.49
CA ALA A 167 -12.98 -5.97 -6.43
C ALA A 167 -11.60 -5.89 -5.75
N ALA A 168 -11.43 -6.53 -4.59
CA ALA A 168 -10.17 -6.57 -3.87
C ALA A 168 -9.03 -7.19 -4.71
N ARG A 169 -9.30 -8.31 -5.39
CA ARG A 169 -8.30 -8.98 -6.26
C ARG A 169 -7.91 -8.14 -7.47
N SER A 170 -8.86 -7.42 -8.08
CA SER A 170 -8.59 -6.58 -9.26
C SER A 170 -7.63 -5.42 -8.96
N ILE A 171 -7.68 -4.88 -7.75
CA ILE A 171 -6.77 -3.82 -7.28
C ILE A 171 -5.35 -4.39 -7.12
N GLY A 172 -5.23 -5.62 -6.59
CA GLY A 172 -3.93 -6.28 -6.39
C GLY A 172 -3.16 -6.58 -7.68
N THR A 173 -3.84 -6.83 -8.80
CA THR A 173 -3.19 -7.10 -10.10
C THR A 173 -2.66 -5.86 -10.83
N ARG A 174 -3.05 -4.65 -10.38
CA ARG A 174 -2.69 -3.38 -11.03
C ARG A 174 -1.47 -2.68 -10.43
N LEU A 175 -0.86 -3.25 -9.37
CA LEU A 175 0.29 -2.72 -8.64
C LEU A 175 1.60 -3.41 -9.05
#